data_AF-A0A496Q182-F1
#
_entry.id   AF-A0A496Q182-F1
#
_cell.length_a   1.000
_cell.length_b   1.000
_cell.length_c   1.000
_cell.angle_alpha   90.00
_cell.angle_beta   90.00
_cell.angle_gamma   90.00
#
_symmetry.space_group_name_H-M   'P 1'
#
loop_
_entity.id
_entity.type
_entity.pdbx_description
1 polymer ?
#
loop_
_entity_poly.entity_id
_entity_poly.type
_entity_poly.pdbx_seq_one_letter_code
_entity_poly.pdbx_strand_id
1 'polypeptide(L)'
;MIPHDPARRFHDAADFGFSPDADGTENAEALQRAVDLGGTVTISRPGVYSLARTVTIGSDTALVFGAGVSVRKVADAGLFTQVFLNKGALTRTWDRNISIHGLNLIVNGVDQAVGDIYGLRGQVGFFYIRDLSITRFRCLDLGATQFAIHVCTFEDIIIDDVMVTGDKDGVHLGPGTRFTIRNGVFKTLDDAVALNGHDYASGSPELGWIENGVVENCHDLADDKDPIGFFCRILAGGWTDWQEGMEVQNSDSVISKGRIYRVQAKPDGTFYQSVTRPTHESGSQVLDGINWGMVQETITYTAGVRNVTFRDIFLEKPRVAFSIHFDDGRYSRSYYPGAEVPRQEQIHLDGIHVMHPEPVDFLSIDTPVDAVNVTNSRILENRIRFHKRDISIDHQVTQVNMTGCVFAHDGEMELVRNEIAGKEIRLKTTASIELHDRFSATVDSGQGNIKTVSDLTGLTT
;
A
#
# COMPACT_ATOMS: atom_id res chain seq x y z
N MET A 1 22.75 14.16 33.42
CA MET A 1 23.77 13.42 32.65
C MET A 1 23.85 12.03 33.26
N ILE A 2 23.07 11.08 32.74
CA ILE A 2 23.11 9.69 33.20
C ILE A 2 24.26 9.01 32.43
N PRO A 3 25.14 8.23 33.08
CA PRO A 3 26.29 7.64 32.38
C PRO A 3 25.81 6.64 31.33
N HIS A 4 26.43 6.68 30.15
CA HIS A 4 26.30 5.62 29.16
C HIS A 4 26.89 4.33 29.76
N ASP A 5 26.03 3.50 30.33
CA ASP A 5 26.36 2.11 30.67
C ASP A 5 26.03 1.23 29.45
N PRO A 6 27.04 0.71 28.72
CA PRO A 6 26.82 -0.18 27.59
C PRO A 6 26.16 -1.52 27.97
N ALA A 7 25.89 -1.78 29.26
CA ALA A 7 25.19 -2.97 29.74
C ALA A 7 23.65 -2.88 29.69
N ARG A 8 23.03 -1.70 29.54
CA ARG A 8 21.56 -1.61 29.37
C ARG A 8 21.15 -1.75 27.90
N ARG A 9 21.26 -2.98 27.37
CA ARG A 9 20.65 -3.35 26.08
C ARG A 9 19.15 -3.63 26.18
N PHE A 10 18.64 -3.75 27.41
CA PHE A 10 17.24 -3.95 27.74
C PHE A 10 16.86 -3.02 28.90
N HIS A 11 15.74 -2.30 28.78
CA HIS A 11 15.15 -1.52 29.86
C HIS A 11 13.63 -1.48 29.73
N ASP A 12 12.95 -1.35 30.87
CA ASP A 12 11.50 -1.26 30.87
C ASP A 12 11.04 0.19 30.77
N ALA A 13 10.03 0.46 29.95
CA ALA A 13 9.45 1.80 29.82
C ALA A 13 8.87 2.32 31.15
N ALA A 14 8.47 1.43 32.07
CA ALA A 14 8.03 1.79 33.41
C ALA A 14 9.12 2.52 34.23
N ASP A 15 10.39 2.22 34.01
CA ASP A 15 11.52 2.91 34.67
C ASP A 15 11.59 4.41 34.28
N PHE A 16 10.90 4.80 33.20
CA PHE A 16 10.81 6.17 32.69
C PHE A 16 9.47 6.83 33.02
N GLY A 17 8.57 6.13 33.71
CA GLY A 17 7.23 6.61 34.06
C GLY A 17 6.13 6.23 33.08
N PHE A 18 6.39 5.35 32.10
CA PHE A 18 5.34 4.88 31.19
C PHE A 18 4.43 3.91 31.95
N SER A 19 3.18 4.29 32.17
CA SER A 19 2.26 3.62 33.07
C SER A 19 0.82 3.65 32.55
N PRO A 20 0.01 2.60 32.75
CA PRO A 20 -1.41 2.64 32.42
C PRO A 20 -2.20 3.65 33.26
N ASP A 21 -1.63 4.08 34.39
CA ASP A 21 -2.23 5.04 35.32
C ASP A 21 -1.87 6.51 34.98
N ALA A 22 -0.94 6.73 34.04
CA ALA A 22 -0.50 8.06 33.61
C ALA A 22 -1.38 8.60 32.47
N ASP A 23 -1.44 9.92 32.33
CA ASP A 23 -2.17 10.54 31.23
C ASP A 23 -1.43 10.39 29.89
N GLY A 24 -2.09 10.77 28.79
CA GLY A 24 -1.52 10.58 27.45
C GLY A 24 -0.26 11.40 27.16
N THR A 25 -0.11 12.55 27.80
CA THR A 25 1.07 13.43 27.66
C THR A 25 2.23 12.87 28.45
N GLU A 26 2.01 12.51 29.71
CA GLU A 26 3.01 11.92 30.60
C GLU A 26 3.57 10.62 30.00
N ASN A 27 2.69 9.76 29.48
CA ASN A 27 3.07 8.51 28.84
C ASN A 27 3.91 8.74 27.57
N ALA A 28 3.54 9.70 26.74
CA ALA A 28 4.30 9.97 25.54
C ALA A 28 5.70 10.51 25.85
N GLU A 29 5.84 11.37 26.85
CA GLU A 29 7.14 11.86 27.30
C GLU A 29 7.98 10.74 27.93
N ALA A 30 7.36 9.88 28.73
CA ALA A 30 8.02 8.73 29.33
C ALA A 30 8.52 7.74 28.28
N LEU A 31 7.67 7.37 27.33
CA LEU A 31 8.04 6.46 26.26
C LEU A 31 9.09 7.08 25.34
N GLN A 32 9.00 8.38 25.03
CA GLN A 32 10.03 9.09 24.27
C GLN A 32 11.40 9.01 24.96
N ARG A 33 11.47 9.26 26.28
CA ARG A 33 12.71 9.10 27.05
C ARG A 33 13.27 7.67 26.99
N ALA A 34 12.39 6.66 27.02
CA ALA A 34 12.81 5.26 26.95
C ALA A 34 13.40 4.91 25.57
N VAL A 35 12.75 5.33 24.48
CA VAL A 35 13.23 5.06 23.10
C VAL A 35 14.43 5.91 22.72
N ASP A 36 14.63 7.07 23.34
CA ASP A 36 15.81 7.92 23.13
C ASP A 36 17.12 7.25 23.56
N LEU A 37 17.06 6.24 24.43
CA LEU A 37 18.24 5.46 24.83
C LEU A 37 18.63 4.38 23.80
N GLY A 38 17.76 4.07 22.84
CA GLY A 38 17.94 2.94 21.92
C GLY A 38 17.84 1.57 22.59
N GLY A 39 18.33 0.52 21.93
CA GLY A 39 18.28 -0.84 22.48
C GLY A 39 16.87 -1.41 22.58
N THR A 40 16.63 -2.37 23.47
CA THR A 40 15.30 -2.98 23.65
C THR A 40 14.54 -2.33 24.78
N VAL A 41 13.44 -1.67 24.44
CA VAL A 41 12.45 -1.09 25.36
C VAL A 41 11.32 -2.11 25.56
N THR A 42 11.19 -2.65 26.76
CA THR A 42 10.09 -3.54 27.12
C THR A 42 8.94 -2.76 27.76
N ILE A 43 7.71 -3.09 27.39
CA ILE A 43 6.49 -2.64 28.07
C ILE A 43 5.88 -3.88 28.70
N SER A 44 6.26 -4.18 29.94
CA SER A 44 5.95 -5.48 30.56
C SER A 44 4.66 -5.51 31.38
N ARG A 45 4.25 -4.37 31.95
CA ARG A 45 3.05 -4.28 32.81
C ARG A 45 1.79 -4.29 31.94
N PRO A 46 0.86 -5.25 32.10
CA PRO A 46 -0.40 -5.26 31.37
C PRO A 46 -1.23 -4.01 31.70
N GLY A 47 -1.96 -3.51 30.70
CA GLY A 47 -2.78 -2.31 30.86
C GLY A 47 -3.01 -1.59 29.54
N VAL A 48 -3.87 -0.56 29.59
CA VAL A 48 -4.11 0.33 28.46
C VAL A 48 -3.39 1.65 28.73
N TYR A 49 -2.44 1.97 27.86
CA TYR A 49 -1.58 3.15 27.98
C TYR A 49 -2.11 4.23 27.04
N SER A 50 -2.61 5.32 27.61
CA SER A 50 -2.98 6.50 26.82
C SER A 50 -1.74 7.14 26.21
N LEU A 51 -1.83 7.59 24.96
CA LEU A 51 -0.76 8.32 24.26
C LEU A 51 -1.35 9.52 23.52
N ALA A 52 -0.85 10.72 23.81
CA ALA A 52 -1.40 11.97 23.29
C ALA A 52 -0.57 12.64 22.18
N ARG A 53 0.56 12.04 21.78
CA ARG A 53 1.45 12.56 20.73
C ARG A 53 2.29 11.43 20.13
N THR A 54 2.84 11.70 18.96
CA THR A 54 3.78 10.82 18.27
C THR A 54 5.02 10.56 19.12
N VAL A 55 5.44 9.30 19.20
CA VAL A 55 6.76 8.91 19.72
C VAL A 55 7.69 8.61 18.55
N THR A 56 8.86 9.26 18.55
CA THR A 56 9.86 9.10 17.49
C THR A 56 10.94 8.10 17.86
N ILE A 57 11.14 7.08 17.01
CA ILE A 57 12.04 5.95 17.25
C ILE A 57 13.33 6.15 16.46
N GLY A 58 14.49 6.08 17.11
CA GLY A 58 15.78 6.11 16.41
C GLY A 58 16.23 4.73 15.93
N SER A 59 17.26 4.71 15.11
CA SER A 59 17.96 3.47 14.71
C SER A 59 18.34 2.58 15.91
N ASP A 60 18.50 1.28 15.65
CA ASP A 60 18.96 0.29 16.63
C ASP A 60 18.07 0.20 17.88
N THR A 61 16.74 0.28 17.68
CA THR A 61 15.74 0.31 18.76
C THR A 61 14.64 -0.73 18.53
N ALA A 62 14.33 -1.49 19.58
CA ALA A 62 13.24 -2.46 19.61
C ALA A 62 12.21 -2.07 20.67
N LEU A 63 10.93 -2.06 20.31
CA LEU A 63 9.79 -1.93 21.22
C LEU A 63 9.11 -3.29 21.37
N VAL A 64 9.04 -3.81 22.60
CA VAL A 64 8.43 -5.12 22.90
C VAL A 64 7.27 -4.93 23.86
N PHE A 65 6.05 -5.08 23.35
CA PHE A 65 4.82 -4.99 24.12
C PHE A 65 4.47 -6.36 24.71
N GLY A 66 4.35 -6.42 26.04
CA GLY A 66 3.97 -7.62 26.77
C GLY A 66 2.51 -8.02 26.54
N ALA A 67 2.16 -9.25 26.94
CA ALA A 67 0.79 -9.73 26.86
C ALA A 67 -0.16 -8.83 27.69
N GLY A 68 -1.32 -8.50 27.12
CA GLY A 68 -2.32 -7.64 27.77
C GLY A 68 -1.97 -6.14 27.77
N VAL A 69 -0.95 -5.73 27.02
CA VAL A 69 -0.63 -4.32 26.80
C VAL A 69 -1.35 -3.80 25.56
N SER A 70 -1.99 -2.64 25.68
CA SER A 70 -2.53 -1.88 24.57
C SER A 70 -2.11 -0.41 24.65
N VAL A 71 -1.86 0.21 23.51
CA VAL A 71 -1.66 1.67 23.39
C VAL A 71 -2.92 2.28 22.83
N ARG A 72 -3.47 3.29 23.52
CA ARG A 72 -4.69 4.00 23.12
C ARG A 72 -4.35 5.43 22.76
N LYS A 73 -4.72 5.88 21.57
CA LYS A 73 -4.62 7.31 21.24
C LYS A 73 -5.63 8.12 22.06
N VAL A 74 -5.20 9.26 22.57
CA VAL A 74 -6.07 10.24 23.24
C VAL A 74 -5.77 11.63 22.70
N ALA A 75 -6.78 12.48 22.59
CA ALA A 75 -6.64 13.82 22.02
C ALA A 75 -6.36 14.90 23.07
N ASP A 76 -5.82 14.53 24.24
CA ASP A 76 -5.60 15.43 25.38
C ASP A 76 -4.65 16.59 25.03
N ALA A 77 -3.75 16.38 24.08
CA ALA A 77 -2.82 17.39 23.54
C ALA A 77 -3.19 17.84 22.11
N GLY A 78 -4.43 17.58 21.68
CA GLY A 78 -4.88 17.73 20.30
C GLY A 78 -4.85 16.42 19.51
N LEU A 79 -5.43 16.45 18.31
CA LEU A 79 -5.33 15.33 17.37
C LEU A 79 -3.88 15.19 16.88
N PHE A 80 -3.48 13.97 16.55
CA PHE A 80 -2.18 13.68 15.96
C PHE A 80 -2.26 12.44 15.05
N THR A 81 -1.35 12.35 14.09
CA THR A 81 -1.35 11.32 13.04
C THR A 81 -0.76 9.99 13.55
N GLN A 82 0.56 9.90 13.71
CA GLN A 82 1.23 8.63 14.06
C GLN A 82 1.31 8.41 15.58
N VAL A 83 1.13 7.18 16.04
CA VAL A 83 1.62 6.74 17.36
C VAL A 83 3.15 6.58 17.34
N PHE A 84 3.67 5.96 16.27
CA PHE A 84 5.10 5.74 16.07
C PHE A 84 5.56 6.25 14.71
N LEU A 85 6.69 6.96 14.72
CA LEU A 85 7.41 7.47 13.55
C LEU A 85 8.91 7.25 13.75
N ASN A 86 9.70 6.92 12.73
CA ASN A 86 11.16 6.93 12.91
C ASN A 86 11.73 8.37 12.87
N LYS A 87 12.76 8.66 13.64
CA LYS A 87 13.34 10.01 13.78
C LYS A 87 13.78 10.60 12.44
N GLY A 88 14.42 9.77 11.62
CA GLY A 88 14.95 10.13 10.31
C GLY A 88 13.89 10.50 9.28
N ALA A 89 12.63 10.10 9.49
CA ALA A 89 11.51 10.49 8.64
C ALA A 89 11.35 12.01 8.54
N LEU A 90 11.54 12.73 9.65
CA LEU A 90 11.39 14.19 9.73
C LEU A 90 12.48 14.95 8.96
N THR A 91 13.63 14.31 8.76
CA THR A 91 14.81 14.89 8.13
C THR A 91 15.19 14.22 6.81
N ARG A 92 14.39 13.26 6.34
CA ARG A 92 14.68 12.41 5.17
C ARG A 92 16.06 11.73 5.25
N THR A 93 16.39 11.25 6.45
CA THR A 93 17.63 10.49 6.70
C THR A 93 17.29 9.06 7.06
N TRP A 94 18.09 8.11 6.59
CA TRP A 94 17.85 6.70 6.86
C TRP A 94 18.03 6.36 8.35
N ASP A 95 16.96 5.84 8.96
CA ASP A 95 17.09 4.99 10.14
C ASP A 95 17.25 3.53 9.73
N ARG A 96 17.76 2.71 10.66
CA ARG A 96 17.90 1.27 10.44
C ARG A 96 17.63 0.42 11.69
N ASN A 97 17.34 -0.86 11.49
CA ASN A 97 17.25 -1.85 12.55
C ASN A 97 16.27 -1.41 13.65
N ILE A 98 15.02 -1.20 13.24
CA ILE A 98 13.92 -0.85 14.14
C ILE A 98 12.94 -2.03 14.20
N SER A 99 12.50 -2.40 15.40
CA SER A 99 11.45 -3.41 15.54
C SER A 99 10.34 -3.00 16.50
N ILE A 100 9.11 -3.40 16.17
CA ILE A 100 7.93 -3.30 17.00
C ILE A 100 7.31 -4.70 17.11
N HIS A 101 7.17 -5.21 18.33
CA HIS A 101 6.60 -6.52 18.60
C HIS A 101 5.41 -6.43 19.55
N GLY A 102 4.26 -7.01 19.16
CA GLY A 102 3.11 -7.22 20.04
C GLY A 102 2.24 -5.98 20.29
N LEU A 103 2.36 -4.93 19.47
CA LEU A 103 1.59 -3.71 19.62
C LEU A 103 0.09 -3.96 19.37
N ASN A 104 -0.73 -3.80 20.41
CA ASN A 104 -2.18 -3.66 20.28
C ASN A 104 -2.53 -2.17 20.30
N LEU A 105 -2.87 -1.62 19.14
CA LEU A 105 -3.28 -0.23 19.00
C LEU A 105 -4.80 -0.09 19.09
N ILE A 106 -5.25 0.92 19.84
CA ILE A 106 -6.63 1.39 19.91
C ILE A 106 -6.64 2.83 19.36
N VAL A 107 -7.22 3.02 18.17
CA VAL A 107 -7.30 4.34 17.50
C VAL A 107 -8.20 5.29 18.29
N ASN A 108 -9.26 4.79 18.91
CA ASN A 108 -10.11 5.54 19.83
C ASN A 108 -10.69 6.83 19.21
N GLY A 109 -11.01 6.78 17.91
CA GLY A 109 -11.52 7.92 17.15
C GLY A 109 -10.52 9.06 16.92
N VAL A 110 -9.26 8.94 17.35
CA VAL A 110 -8.20 9.93 17.08
C VAL A 110 -7.59 9.63 15.72
N ASP A 111 -8.20 10.18 14.67
CA ASP A 111 -7.88 9.87 13.27
C ASP A 111 -7.61 11.18 12.49
N GLN A 112 -6.34 11.44 12.17
CA GLN A 112 -5.88 12.67 11.53
C GLN A 112 -5.02 12.36 10.30
N ALA A 113 -5.56 12.67 9.12
CA ALA A 113 -4.94 12.34 7.84
C ALA A 113 -3.62 13.07 7.52
N VAL A 114 -3.35 14.25 8.10
CA VAL A 114 -2.16 15.06 7.78
C VAL A 114 -1.41 15.39 9.06
N GLY A 115 -0.15 14.96 9.12
CA GLY A 115 0.78 15.23 10.20
C GLY A 115 2.01 16.03 9.72
N ASP A 116 3.13 15.85 10.40
CA ASP A 116 4.39 16.58 10.13
C ASP A 116 4.98 16.28 8.74
N ILE A 117 4.69 15.10 8.20
CA ILE A 117 5.16 14.66 6.89
C ILE A 117 3.95 14.54 5.98
N TYR A 118 3.84 15.46 5.02
CA TYR A 118 2.77 15.45 4.03
C TYR A 118 2.84 14.15 3.21
N GLY A 119 1.71 13.45 3.09
CA GLY A 119 1.62 12.17 2.40
C GLY A 119 1.87 10.95 3.29
N LEU A 120 2.50 11.08 4.46
CA LEU A 120 2.71 9.96 5.39
C LEU A 120 1.64 9.96 6.49
N ARG A 121 0.64 9.08 6.38
CA ARG A 121 -0.54 9.08 7.27
C ARG A 121 -0.90 7.77 7.97
N GLY A 122 0.03 6.84 8.13
CA GLY A 122 -0.21 5.63 8.92
C GLY A 122 -0.45 5.93 10.41
N GLN A 123 -1.18 5.06 11.11
CA GLN A 123 -1.20 5.05 12.58
C GLN A 123 0.18 4.67 13.12
N VAL A 124 0.84 3.73 12.45
CA VAL A 124 2.28 3.48 12.56
C VAL A 124 2.90 3.86 11.22
N GLY A 125 3.84 4.80 11.23
CA GLY A 125 4.45 5.35 10.02
C GLY A 125 5.96 5.18 10.01
N PHE A 126 6.54 4.79 8.88
CA PHE A 126 7.99 4.76 8.69
C PHE A 126 8.37 5.34 7.34
N PHE A 127 9.43 6.14 7.31
CA PHE A 127 9.90 6.82 6.11
C PHE A 127 11.42 6.94 6.13
N TYR A 128 12.10 6.59 5.03
CA TYR A 128 13.56 6.40 5.00
C TYR A 128 14.01 5.38 6.05
N ILE A 129 13.62 4.12 5.87
CA ILE A 129 13.86 3.04 6.85
C ILE A 129 14.52 1.81 6.22
N ARG A 130 15.58 1.30 6.84
CA ARG A 130 16.19 0.01 6.50
C ARG A 130 15.98 -1.01 7.61
N ASP A 131 15.77 -2.28 7.30
CA ASP A 131 15.72 -3.34 8.31
C ASP A 131 14.64 -3.04 9.38
N LEU A 132 13.39 -2.99 8.93
CA LEU A 132 12.21 -2.76 9.77
C LEU A 132 11.49 -4.08 10.03
N SER A 133 11.15 -4.35 11.29
CA SER A 133 10.29 -5.48 11.66
C SER A 133 9.08 -5.04 12.46
N ILE A 134 7.88 -5.29 11.97
CA ILE A 134 6.62 -5.12 12.70
C ILE A 134 5.98 -6.48 12.84
N THR A 135 5.86 -6.98 14.07
CA THR A 135 5.33 -8.32 14.33
C THR A 135 4.23 -8.32 15.36
N ARG A 136 3.21 -9.19 15.19
CA ARG A 136 2.09 -9.32 16.13
C ARG A 136 1.31 -8.02 16.35
N PHE A 137 1.11 -7.23 15.29
CA PHE A 137 0.38 -5.97 15.35
C PHE A 137 -1.13 -6.20 15.33
N ARG A 138 -1.88 -5.49 16.18
CA ARG A 138 -3.34 -5.52 16.22
C ARG A 138 -3.89 -4.10 16.18
N CYS A 139 -4.83 -3.84 15.29
CA CYS A 139 -5.60 -2.60 15.23
C CYS A 139 -7.04 -2.95 14.82
N LEU A 140 -7.96 -2.97 15.78
CA LEU A 140 -9.31 -3.52 15.56
C LEU A 140 -10.40 -2.45 15.41
N ASP A 141 -10.01 -1.17 15.49
CA ASP A 141 -10.87 0.00 15.41
C ASP A 141 -10.31 1.06 14.44
N LEU A 142 -9.69 0.61 13.34
CA LEU A 142 -9.08 1.52 12.36
C LEU A 142 -10.14 2.49 11.79
N GLY A 143 -9.84 3.79 11.87
CA GLY A 143 -10.68 4.85 11.34
C GLY A 143 -10.73 4.87 9.81
N ALA A 144 -11.36 5.91 9.25
CA ALA A 144 -11.59 6.03 7.81
C ALA A 144 -10.54 6.88 7.07
N THR A 145 -9.62 7.53 7.78
CA THR A 145 -8.71 8.53 7.18
C THR A 145 -7.24 8.11 7.15
N GLN A 146 -6.78 7.34 8.13
CA GLN A 146 -5.39 6.88 8.25
C GLN A 146 -5.25 5.38 7.96
N PHE A 147 -4.11 4.99 7.40
CA PHE A 147 -3.74 3.58 7.20
C PHE A 147 -3.30 2.94 8.53
N ALA A 148 -3.41 1.63 8.71
CA ALA A 148 -2.93 0.99 9.94
C ALA A 148 -1.39 1.05 10.02
N ILE A 149 -0.72 0.56 8.98
CA ILE A 149 0.74 0.61 8.81
C ILE A 149 1.03 1.33 7.50
N HIS A 150 1.91 2.33 7.53
CA HIS A 150 2.39 3.02 6.33
C HIS A 150 3.92 3.07 6.30
N VAL A 151 4.53 2.48 5.28
CA VAL A 151 5.98 2.54 5.07
C VAL A 151 6.29 3.08 3.67
N CYS A 152 7.15 4.08 3.57
CA CYS A 152 7.59 4.66 2.29
C CYS A 152 9.11 4.83 2.29
N THR A 153 9.74 4.73 1.12
CA THR A 153 11.19 4.85 0.92
C THR A 153 11.94 3.92 1.88
N PHE A 154 11.85 2.63 1.59
CA PHE A 154 12.34 1.57 2.47
C PHE A 154 13.28 0.58 1.78
N GLU A 155 14.05 -0.13 2.60
CA GLU A 155 14.76 -1.34 2.22
C GLU A 155 14.63 -2.40 3.32
N ASP A 156 14.40 -3.66 2.96
CA ASP A 156 14.41 -4.78 3.91
C ASP A 156 13.38 -4.62 5.04
N ILE A 157 12.09 -4.85 4.72
CA ILE A 157 11.01 -4.76 5.72
C ILE A 157 10.27 -6.09 5.90
N ILE A 158 9.90 -6.40 7.14
CA ILE A 158 9.08 -7.55 7.52
C ILE A 158 7.87 -7.06 8.31
N ILE A 159 6.68 -7.38 7.82
CA ILE A 159 5.41 -7.18 8.51
C ILE A 159 4.78 -8.57 8.68
N ASP A 160 4.67 -9.04 9.91
CA ASP A 160 4.33 -10.45 10.21
C ASP A 160 3.27 -10.56 11.30
N ASP A 161 2.29 -11.44 11.12
CA ASP A 161 1.20 -11.67 12.07
C ASP A 161 0.47 -10.36 12.40
N VAL A 162 -0.26 -9.80 11.44
CA VAL A 162 -1.04 -8.58 11.61
C VAL A 162 -2.53 -8.89 11.62
N MET A 163 -3.30 -8.22 12.48
CA MET A 163 -4.77 -8.25 12.40
C MET A 163 -5.30 -6.83 12.37
N VAL A 164 -6.00 -6.49 11.29
CA VAL A 164 -6.54 -5.15 11.07
C VAL A 164 -8.03 -5.21 10.75
N THR A 165 -8.83 -4.48 11.51
CA THR A 165 -10.26 -4.26 11.26
C THR A 165 -10.56 -2.77 11.23
N GLY A 166 -11.29 -2.31 10.22
CA GLY A 166 -11.79 -0.94 10.17
C GLY A 166 -12.01 -0.41 8.77
N ASP A 167 -12.05 0.91 8.62
CA ASP A 167 -12.59 1.56 7.43
C ASP A 167 -11.53 2.00 6.42
N LYS A 168 -10.26 1.67 6.66
CA LYS A 168 -9.13 2.11 5.84
C LYS A 168 -8.06 1.04 5.66
N ASP A 169 -6.99 1.39 4.94
CA ASP A 169 -6.00 0.45 4.45
C ASP A 169 -5.27 -0.27 5.58
N GLY A 170 -5.04 -1.58 5.42
CA GLY A 170 -4.30 -2.39 6.39
C GLY A 170 -2.80 -2.07 6.38
N VAL A 171 -2.13 -2.50 5.32
CA VAL A 171 -0.70 -2.22 5.08
C VAL A 171 -0.56 -1.40 3.81
N HIS A 172 -0.01 -0.20 3.92
CA HIS A 172 0.19 0.71 2.81
C HIS A 172 1.68 0.94 2.56
N LEU A 173 2.17 0.57 1.39
CA LEU A 173 3.55 0.73 0.97
C LEU A 173 3.67 1.76 -0.16
N GLY A 174 4.53 2.75 0.06
CA GLY A 174 5.11 3.59 -0.99
C GLY A 174 6.36 2.93 -1.60
N PRO A 175 7.19 3.66 -2.39
CA PRO A 175 8.40 3.11 -3.02
C PRO A 175 9.36 2.44 -2.04
N GLY A 176 10.03 1.38 -2.48
CA GLY A 176 11.00 0.63 -1.69
C GLY A 176 11.31 -0.75 -2.25
N THR A 177 12.23 -1.48 -1.61
CA THR A 177 12.61 -2.81 -2.10
C THR A 177 12.85 -3.83 -0.98
N ARG A 178 12.67 -5.11 -1.31
CA ARG A 178 12.90 -6.26 -0.42
C ARG A 178 11.94 -6.20 0.78
N PHE A 179 10.71 -6.63 0.57
CA PHE A 179 9.69 -6.66 1.62
C PHE A 179 9.04 -8.03 1.78
N THR A 180 8.53 -8.29 2.98
CA THR A 180 7.66 -9.43 3.27
C THR A 180 6.49 -8.96 4.12
N ILE A 181 5.26 -9.18 3.64
CA ILE A 181 4.04 -9.07 4.43
C ILE A 181 3.49 -10.47 4.58
N ARG A 182 3.30 -10.98 5.79
CA ARG A 182 2.80 -12.34 5.96
C ARG A 182 1.94 -12.57 7.19
N ASN A 183 1.18 -13.67 7.16
CA ASN A 183 0.29 -14.09 8.26
C ASN A 183 -0.72 -12.99 8.63
N GLY A 184 -1.21 -12.25 7.62
CA GLY A 184 -2.12 -11.12 7.82
C GLY A 184 -3.58 -11.55 7.87
N VAL A 185 -4.38 -10.93 8.73
CA VAL A 185 -5.83 -11.08 8.78
C VAL A 185 -6.46 -9.70 8.67
N PHE A 186 -7.19 -9.48 7.57
CA PHE A 186 -7.74 -8.17 7.23
C PHE A 186 -9.25 -8.23 7.18
N LYS A 187 -9.90 -7.25 7.80
CA LYS A 187 -11.33 -6.97 7.69
C LYS A 187 -11.49 -5.46 7.46
N THR A 188 -11.03 -5.01 6.29
CA THR A 188 -10.93 -3.59 5.92
C THR A 188 -12.01 -3.19 4.91
N LEU A 189 -12.53 -1.96 5.01
CA LEU A 189 -13.45 -1.39 4.01
C LEU A 189 -12.69 -0.99 2.72
N ASP A 190 -11.53 -0.37 2.91
CA ASP A 190 -10.58 0.00 1.86
C ASP A 190 -9.54 -1.13 1.68
N ASP A 191 -8.41 -0.86 1.02
CA ASP A 191 -7.41 -1.85 0.65
C ASP A 191 -6.88 -2.70 1.84
N ALA A 192 -6.84 -4.04 1.75
CA ALA A 192 -6.13 -4.81 2.78
C ALA A 192 -4.61 -4.55 2.70
N VAL A 193 -4.08 -4.57 1.48
CA VAL A 193 -2.70 -4.20 1.15
C VAL A 193 -2.72 -3.19 0.00
N ALA A 194 -1.93 -2.12 0.10
CA ALA A 194 -1.71 -1.18 -0.97
C ALA A 194 -0.22 -1.13 -1.33
N LEU A 195 0.11 -1.43 -2.58
CA LEU A 195 1.43 -1.30 -3.18
C LEU A 195 1.38 -0.12 -4.16
N ASN A 196 1.59 1.07 -3.63
CA ASN A 196 1.33 2.32 -4.30
C ASN A 196 2.65 3.04 -4.65
N GLY A 197 3.26 2.64 -5.78
CA GLY A 197 4.46 3.31 -6.29
C GLY A 197 4.19 4.77 -6.69
N HIS A 198 2.97 5.01 -7.20
CA HIS A 198 2.30 6.31 -7.17
C HIS A 198 1.16 6.27 -6.14
N ASP A 199 0.72 7.42 -5.62
CA ASP A 199 -0.53 7.52 -4.85
C ASP A 199 -1.12 8.94 -4.90
N TYR A 200 -2.23 9.21 -4.24
CA TYR A 200 -2.70 10.56 -3.94
C TYR A 200 -1.60 11.40 -3.27
N ALA A 201 -1.63 12.72 -3.49
CA ALA A 201 -0.67 13.63 -2.84
C ALA A 201 -0.66 13.46 -1.30
N SER A 202 -1.82 13.21 -0.71
CA SER A 202 -1.99 12.95 0.72
C SER A 202 -1.77 11.49 1.15
N GLY A 203 -1.50 10.59 0.19
CA GLY A 203 -1.38 9.15 0.39
C GLY A 203 0.05 8.62 0.31
N SER A 204 0.97 9.32 -0.36
CA SER A 204 2.40 8.95 -0.36
C SER A 204 3.33 10.16 -0.33
N PRO A 205 4.36 10.18 0.55
CA PRO A 205 5.32 11.28 0.63
C PRO A 205 6.32 11.29 -0.55
N GLU A 206 6.60 10.13 -1.16
CA GLU A 206 7.51 9.99 -2.32
C GLU A 206 6.95 9.01 -3.36
N LEU A 207 7.50 9.05 -4.57
CA LEU A 207 7.06 8.27 -5.72
C LEU A 207 8.21 7.42 -6.26
N GLY A 208 7.89 6.22 -6.74
CA GLY A 208 8.86 5.35 -7.38
C GLY A 208 8.44 3.89 -7.45
N TRP A 209 9.42 2.99 -7.49
CA TRP A 209 9.18 1.57 -7.66
C TRP A 209 9.08 0.83 -6.32
N ILE A 210 8.17 -0.14 -6.27
CA ILE A 210 8.06 -1.12 -5.19
C ILE A 210 8.50 -2.47 -5.75
N GLU A 211 9.53 -3.07 -5.14
CA GLU A 211 10.26 -4.14 -5.81
C GLU A 211 10.66 -5.30 -4.91
N ASN A 212 10.72 -6.50 -5.50
CA ASN A 212 11.37 -7.68 -4.90
C ASN A 212 10.71 -8.10 -3.57
N GLY A 213 9.39 -8.31 -3.58
CA GLY A 213 8.65 -8.59 -2.35
C GLY A 213 7.72 -9.77 -2.40
N VAL A 214 7.26 -10.17 -1.21
CA VAL A 214 6.30 -11.25 -1.02
C VAL A 214 5.17 -10.79 -0.11
N VAL A 215 3.94 -11.07 -0.50
CA VAL A 215 2.76 -11.02 0.37
C VAL A 215 2.25 -12.46 0.51
N GLU A 216 2.31 -13.05 1.70
CA GLU A 216 1.98 -14.48 1.85
C GLU A 216 1.14 -14.86 3.06
N ASN A 217 0.32 -15.90 2.93
CA ASN A 217 -0.53 -16.43 3.99
C ASN A 217 -1.43 -15.33 4.61
N CYS A 218 -2.20 -14.64 3.78
CA CYS A 218 -3.09 -13.56 4.22
C CYS A 218 -4.56 -13.92 4.00
N HIS A 219 -5.41 -13.53 4.95
CA HIS A 219 -6.86 -13.72 4.93
C HIS A 219 -7.58 -12.39 4.77
N ASP A 220 -8.43 -12.29 3.75
CA ASP A 220 -9.32 -11.17 3.51
C ASP A 220 -10.75 -11.53 3.94
N LEU A 221 -11.09 -11.19 5.18
CA LEU A 221 -12.32 -11.61 5.83
C LEU A 221 -13.54 -10.85 5.31
N ALA A 222 -14.62 -11.59 5.11
CA ALA A 222 -15.92 -11.01 4.76
C ALA A 222 -16.47 -10.12 5.87
N ASP A 223 -17.27 -9.13 5.47
CA ASP A 223 -18.13 -8.34 6.34
C ASP A 223 -19.39 -7.89 5.60
N ASP A 224 -20.29 -7.25 6.32
CA ASP A 224 -21.59 -6.81 5.78
C ASP A 224 -21.50 -5.43 5.09
N LYS A 225 -20.29 -4.92 4.81
CA LYS A 225 -20.08 -3.60 4.20
C LYS A 225 -19.74 -3.76 2.73
N ASP A 226 -20.30 -2.88 1.90
CA ASP A 226 -19.87 -2.77 0.51
C ASP A 226 -18.41 -2.29 0.45
N PRO A 227 -17.50 -3.08 -0.13
CA PRO A 227 -16.09 -2.74 -0.17
C PRO A 227 -15.84 -1.52 -1.06
N ILE A 228 -14.96 -0.63 -0.62
CA ILE A 228 -14.49 0.52 -1.41
C ILE A 228 -13.17 0.17 -2.10
N GLY A 229 -12.28 -0.55 -1.39
CA GLY A 229 -10.97 -0.94 -1.88
C GLY A 229 -10.90 -2.39 -2.34
N PHE A 230 -9.67 -2.89 -2.42
CA PHE A 230 -9.29 -4.18 -2.97
C PHE A 230 -8.69 -5.10 -1.91
N PHE A 231 -8.48 -6.38 -2.19
CA PHE A 231 -7.53 -7.12 -1.35
C PHE A 231 -6.14 -6.47 -1.52
N CYS A 232 -5.67 -6.33 -2.76
CA CYS A 232 -4.45 -5.60 -3.06
C CYS A 232 -4.66 -4.53 -4.14
N ARG A 233 -4.28 -3.28 -3.81
CA ARG A 233 -4.09 -2.21 -4.79
C ARG A 233 -2.65 -2.19 -5.28
N ILE A 234 -2.47 -2.01 -6.58
CA ILE A 234 -1.15 -1.94 -7.24
C ILE A 234 -1.16 -0.74 -8.21
N LEU A 235 -0.64 0.39 -7.74
CA LEU A 235 -0.79 1.69 -8.40
C LEU A 235 0.50 2.18 -9.07
N ALA A 236 0.45 2.34 -10.39
CA ALA A 236 1.52 2.88 -11.20
C ALA A 236 1.34 4.37 -11.50
N GLY A 237 2.40 5.02 -11.96
CA GLY A 237 2.35 6.41 -12.40
C GLY A 237 3.51 6.82 -13.30
N GLY A 238 3.32 7.90 -14.05
CA GLY A 238 4.30 8.46 -14.96
C GLY A 238 4.12 9.96 -15.14
N TRP A 239 5.22 10.70 -15.23
CA TRP A 239 5.20 12.16 -15.37
C TRP A 239 6.34 12.67 -16.26
N THR A 240 6.29 13.96 -16.58
CA THR A 240 7.25 14.63 -17.47
C THR A 240 8.05 15.70 -16.75
N ASP A 241 9.03 16.26 -17.45
CA ASP A 241 9.59 17.56 -17.07
C ASP A 241 8.50 18.65 -17.12
N TRP A 242 8.63 19.62 -16.22
CA TRP A 242 7.80 20.82 -16.21
C TRP A 242 7.99 21.63 -17.48
N GLN A 243 6.89 22.13 -18.03
CA GLN A 243 6.87 23.04 -19.19
C GLN A 243 5.94 24.21 -18.92
N GLU A 244 6.31 25.39 -19.40
CA GLU A 244 5.48 26.58 -19.28
C GLU A 244 4.12 26.37 -19.97
N GLY A 245 3.05 26.69 -19.28
CA GLY A 245 1.68 26.56 -19.76
C GLY A 245 1.08 25.17 -19.60
N MET A 246 1.78 24.22 -18.95
CA MET A 246 1.24 22.87 -18.73
C MET A 246 0.01 22.88 -17.82
N GLU A 247 -0.94 22.00 -18.10
CA GLU A 247 -2.18 21.87 -17.35
C GLU A 247 -2.04 20.76 -16.29
N VAL A 248 -2.28 21.11 -15.03
CA VAL A 248 -2.13 20.20 -13.90
C VAL A 248 -3.34 20.21 -12.98
N GLN A 249 -3.58 19.13 -12.27
CA GLN A 249 -4.61 18.98 -11.24
C GLN A 249 -4.04 18.32 -9.97
N ASN A 250 -4.87 18.10 -8.96
CA ASN A 250 -4.44 17.46 -7.72
C ASN A 250 -3.68 16.15 -7.97
N SER A 251 -2.59 15.94 -7.20
CA SER A 251 -1.70 14.77 -7.28
C SER A 251 -0.83 14.64 -8.53
N ASP A 252 -0.99 15.50 -9.55
CA ASP A 252 -0.06 15.53 -10.67
C ASP A 252 1.37 15.80 -10.19
N SER A 253 2.31 15.17 -10.86
CA SER A 253 3.74 15.23 -10.53
C SER A 253 4.53 15.74 -11.72
N VAL A 254 5.61 16.48 -11.48
CA VAL A 254 6.49 17.02 -12.53
C VAL A 254 7.94 17.03 -12.07
N ILE A 255 8.88 16.89 -13.01
CA ILE A 255 10.29 17.10 -12.73
C ILE A 255 10.66 18.56 -13.02
N SER A 256 11.32 19.20 -12.07
CA SER A 256 11.88 20.54 -12.27
C SER A 256 13.19 20.68 -11.50
N LYS A 257 14.23 21.23 -12.15
CA LYS A 257 15.55 21.46 -11.54
C LYS A 257 16.13 20.23 -10.81
N GLY A 258 15.90 19.03 -11.35
CA GLY A 258 16.39 17.79 -10.77
C GLY A 258 15.66 17.35 -9.49
N ARG A 259 14.42 17.81 -9.27
CA ARG A 259 13.55 17.41 -8.16
C ARG A 259 12.16 17.07 -8.69
N ILE A 260 11.40 16.29 -7.93
CA ILE A 260 9.99 16.05 -8.23
C ILE A 260 9.12 17.00 -7.38
N TYR A 261 8.16 17.62 -8.04
CA TYR A 261 7.13 18.44 -7.41
C TYR A 261 5.76 17.81 -7.63
N ARG A 262 4.87 17.94 -6.64
CA ARG A 262 3.49 17.47 -6.74
C ARG A 262 2.51 18.59 -6.44
N VAL A 263 1.38 18.57 -7.14
CA VAL A 263 0.25 19.45 -6.83
C VAL A 263 -0.45 18.94 -5.58
N GLN A 264 -0.49 19.78 -4.54
CA GLN A 264 -1.14 19.52 -3.26
C GLN A 264 -2.41 20.36 -3.15
N ALA A 265 -3.47 19.93 -3.84
CA ALA A 265 -4.72 20.67 -3.96
C ALA A 265 -5.90 19.88 -3.35
N LYS A 266 -7.10 20.47 -3.39
CA LYS A 266 -8.31 19.75 -3.04
C LYS A 266 -8.67 18.77 -4.17
N PRO A 267 -9.24 17.59 -3.87
CA PRO A 267 -9.65 16.63 -4.89
C PRO A 267 -11.01 17.01 -5.50
N ASP A 268 -11.13 18.22 -6.05
CA ASP A 268 -12.38 18.78 -6.59
C ASP A 268 -12.43 18.80 -8.13
N GLY A 269 -11.38 18.33 -8.80
CA GLY A 269 -11.29 18.28 -10.26
C GLY A 269 -10.89 19.60 -10.89
N THR A 270 -10.39 20.56 -10.10
CA THR A 270 -9.83 21.81 -10.62
C THR A 270 -8.55 21.54 -11.41
N PHE A 271 -8.52 22.02 -12.65
CA PHE A 271 -7.32 22.14 -13.46
C PHE A 271 -6.71 23.54 -13.33
N TYR A 272 -5.39 23.59 -13.32
CA TYR A 272 -4.59 24.79 -13.20
C TYR A 272 -3.62 24.88 -14.38
N GLN A 273 -3.31 26.09 -14.81
CA GLN A 273 -2.26 26.32 -15.79
C GLN A 273 -0.99 26.79 -15.06
N SER A 274 0.09 26.00 -15.15
CA SER A 274 1.37 26.37 -14.55
C SER A 274 2.22 27.14 -15.56
N VAL A 275 2.41 28.44 -15.31
CA VAL A 275 3.26 29.34 -16.13
C VAL A 275 4.55 29.70 -15.40
N THR A 276 4.57 29.55 -14.08
CA THR A 276 5.74 29.78 -13.23
C THR A 276 6.33 28.44 -12.81
N ARG A 277 7.61 28.23 -13.16
CA ARG A 277 8.34 27.00 -12.84
C ARG A 277 8.55 26.85 -11.32
N PRO A 278 8.19 25.71 -10.70
CA PRO A 278 8.57 25.44 -9.31
C PRO A 278 10.07 25.14 -9.21
N THR A 279 10.76 25.82 -8.29
CA THR A 279 12.21 25.65 -8.07
C THR A 279 12.63 25.69 -6.60
N HIS A 280 11.69 25.78 -5.64
CA HIS A 280 11.99 25.78 -4.21
C HIS A 280 12.57 24.44 -3.76
N GLU A 281 13.46 24.48 -2.77
CA GLU A 281 14.25 23.32 -2.37
C GLU A 281 13.60 22.47 -1.28
N SER A 282 12.54 22.96 -0.64
CA SER A 282 11.86 22.28 0.47
C SER A 282 10.46 22.80 0.69
N GLY A 283 9.58 21.97 1.28
CA GLY A 283 8.23 22.35 1.66
C GLY A 283 7.33 22.61 0.44
N SER A 284 6.34 23.48 0.62
CA SER A 284 5.43 23.86 -0.45
C SER A 284 5.50 25.35 -0.78
N GLN A 285 5.18 25.69 -2.02
CA GLN A 285 5.08 27.06 -2.49
C GLN A 285 3.87 27.21 -3.41
N VAL A 286 3.09 28.28 -3.20
CA VAL A 286 1.98 28.61 -4.09
C VAL A 286 2.50 29.42 -5.27
N LEU A 287 2.35 28.89 -6.49
CA LEU A 287 2.69 29.53 -7.76
C LEU A 287 1.50 29.37 -8.70
N ASP A 288 1.06 30.43 -9.36
CA ASP A 288 -0.10 30.40 -10.29
C ASP A 288 -1.41 29.86 -9.65
N GLY A 289 -1.55 30.01 -8.32
CA GLY A 289 -2.65 29.43 -7.55
C GLY A 289 -2.51 27.92 -7.26
N ILE A 290 -1.40 27.30 -7.69
CA ILE A 290 -1.06 25.90 -7.49
C ILE A 290 -0.16 25.79 -6.25
N ASN A 291 -0.57 24.99 -5.27
CA ASN A 291 0.30 24.64 -4.15
C ASN A 291 1.24 23.50 -4.55
N TRP A 292 2.47 23.84 -4.95
CA TRP A 292 3.50 22.88 -5.33
C TRP A 292 4.29 22.40 -4.11
N GLY A 293 4.22 21.11 -3.80
CA GLY A 293 5.07 20.48 -2.80
C GLY A 293 6.34 19.88 -3.42
N MET A 294 7.52 20.18 -2.86
CA MET A 294 8.76 19.49 -3.22
C MET A 294 8.81 18.13 -2.50
N VAL A 295 8.74 17.03 -3.25
CA VAL A 295 8.57 15.69 -2.66
C VAL A 295 9.86 14.90 -2.52
N GLN A 296 10.71 14.85 -3.56
CA GLN A 296 11.95 14.09 -3.56
C GLN A 296 13.03 14.72 -4.47
N GLU A 297 14.29 14.53 -4.09
CA GLU A 297 15.46 15.00 -4.84
C GLU A 297 16.00 13.96 -5.82
N THR A 298 15.79 12.67 -5.55
CA THR A 298 16.14 11.61 -6.50
C THR A 298 15.02 11.48 -7.51
N ILE A 299 15.28 11.84 -8.77
CA ILE A 299 14.27 11.78 -9.82
C ILE A 299 14.04 10.36 -10.33
N THR A 300 12.80 10.08 -10.67
CA THR A 300 12.35 8.99 -11.54
C THR A 300 11.24 9.58 -12.42
N TYR A 301 11.01 9.03 -13.61
CA TYR A 301 9.92 9.46 -14.51
C TYR A 301 8.70 8.54 -14.41
N THR A 302 8.90 7.35 -13.82
CA THR A 302 7.90 6.30 -13.71
C THR A 302 7.91 5.69 -12.32
N ALA A 303 6.77 5.13 -11.94
CA ALA A 303 6.52 4.42 -10.71
C ALA A 303 5.62 3.21 -10.99
N GLY A 304 5.76 2.18 -10.18
CA GLY A 304 5.02 0.94 -10.35
C GLY A 304 5.52 -0.16 -9.43
N VAL A 305 5.11 -1.38 -9.73
CA VAL A 305 5.44 -2.56 -8.93
C VAL A 305 6.07 -3.61 -9.82
N ARG A 306 7.17 -4.22 -9.34
CA ARG A 306 7.80 -5.32 -10.07
C ARG A 306 8.43 -6.40 -9.20
N ASN A 307 8.45 -7.61 -9.74
CA ASN A 307 8.99 -8.80 -9.07
C ASN A 307 8.35 -9.00 -7.69
N VAL A 308 7.02 -9.14 -7.67
CA VAL A 308 6.24 -9.35 -6.45
C VAL A 308 5.44 -10.63 -6.56
N THR A 309 5.53 -11.45 -5.50
CA THR A 309 4.76 -12.68 -5.35
C THR A 309 3.69 -12.51 -4.29
N PHE A 310 2.47 -12.89 -4.63
CA PHE A 310 1.38 -13.13 -3.68
C PHE A 310 1.23 -14.64 -3.53
N ARG A 311 1.33 -15.17 -2.31
CA ARG A 311 1.28 -16.61 -2.05
C ARG A 311 0.25 -16.96 -0.97
N ASP A 312 -0.54 -18.01 -1.16
CA ASP A 312 -1.46 -18.52 -0.13
C ASP A 312 -2.40 -17.42 0.40
N ILE A 313 -3.18 -16.82 -0.50
CA ILE A 313 -4.11 -15.74 -0.17
C ILE A 313 -5.53 -16.28 -0.12
N PHE A 314 -6.25 -16.03 0.97
CA PHE A 314 -7.61 -16.52 1.20
C PHE A 314 -8.61 -15.36 1.12
N LEU A 315 -9.49 -15.39 0.12
CA LEU A 315 -10.39 -14.29 -0.22
C LEU A 315 -11.84 -14.66 0.15
N GLU A 316 -12.27 -14.27 1.34
CA GLU A 316 -13.65 -14.45 1.81
C GLU A 316 -14.54 -13.25 1.49
N LYS A 317 -13.96 -12.04 1.42
CA LYS A 317 -14.69 -10.82 1.08
C LYS A 317 -14.95 -10.70 -0.43
N PRO A 318 -16.20 -10.47 -0.87
CA PRO A 318 -16.52 -10.29 -2.28
C PRO A 318 -16.12 -8.90 -2.79
N ARG A 319 -14.83 -8.72 -3.10
CA ARG A 319 -14.27 -7.51 -3.73
C ARG A 319 -13.26 -7.86 -4.81
N VAL A 320 -12.87 -6.86 -5.61
CA VAL A 320 -11.81 -7.09 -6.59
C VAL A 320 -10.53 -7.48 -5.85
N ALA A 321 -9.98 -8.65 -6.20
CA ALA A 321 -8.86 -9.20 -5.42
C ALA A 321 -7.58 -8.40 -5.68
N PHE A 322 -7.14 -8.28 -6.94
CA PHE A 322 -5.98 -7.45 -7.27
C PHE A 322 -6.35 -6.41 -8.32
N SER A 323 -6.08 -5.16 -8.00
CA SER A 323 -6.33 -4.01 -8.86
C SER A 323 -5.01 -3.42 -9.33
N ILE A 324 -4.71 -3.56 -10.60
CA ILE A 324 -3.46 -3.16 -11.25
C ILE A 324 -3.77 -1.96 -12.15
N HIS A 325 -3.62 -0.73 -11.63
CA HIS A 325 -4.23 0.42 -12.30
C HIS A 325 -3.45 1.73 -12.28
N PHE A 326 -3.96 2.66 -13.09
CA PHE A 326 -3.77 4.09 -13.01
C PHE A 326 -4.98 4.80 -12.39
N ASP A 327 -4.70 5.90 -11.72
CA ASP A 327 -5.73 6.85 -11.35
C ASP A 327 -5.90 7.89 -12.46
N ASP A 328 -7.15 8.17 -12.79
CA ASP A 328 -7.53 9.27 -13.65
C ASP A 328 -8.90 9.80 -13.24
N GLY A 329 -8.90 10.85 -12.44
CA GLY A 329 -10.10 11.52 -11.97
C GLY A 329 -9.78 12.66 -11.00
N ARG A 330 -10.82 13.23 -10.37
CA ARG A 330 -10.70 14.42 -9.52
C ARG A 330 -9.74 14.28 -8.33
N TYR A 331 -9.48 13.05 -7.89
CA TYR A 331 -8.59 12.78 -6.75
C TYR A 331 -7.13 12.76 -7.17
N SER A 332 -6.84 12.30 -8.39
CA SER A 332 -5.50 12.04 -8.88
C SER A 332 -5.50 11.72 -10.38
N ARG A 333 -4.44 12.14 -11.06
CA ARG A 333 -4.02 11.60 -12.35
C ARG A 333 -2.61 11.03 -12.18
N SER A 334 -2.50 9.71 -12.15
CA SER A 334 -1.22 9.06 -11.90
C SER A 334 -0.35 8.98 -13.16
N TYR A 335 -0.94 9.07 -14.35
CA TYR A 335 -0.23 9.16 -15.63
C TYR A 335 -0.47 10.52 -16.29
N TYR A 336 0.60 11.32 -16.41
CA TYR A 336 0.55 12.57 -17.15
C TYR A 336 0.64 12.32 -18.67
N PRO A 337 -0.20 12.97 -19.51
CA PRO A 337 -0.16 12.77 -20.96
C PRO A 337 1.22 13.02 -21.57
N GLY A 338 1.73 12.06 -22.34
CA GLY A 338 3.04 12.13 -22.98
C GLY A 338 4.22 11.72 -22.10
N ALA A 339 3.98 11.28 -20.87
CA ALA A 339 4.99 10.68 -20.03
C ALA A 339 5.49 9.33 -20.60
N GLU A 340 6.65 8.89 -20.11
CA GLU A 340 7.05 7.50 -20.29
C GLU A 340 5.99 6.58 -19.68
N VAL A 341 5.55 5.58 -20.45
CA VAL A 341 4.50 4.66 -20.04
C VAL A 341 5.07 3.68 -19.01
N PRO A 342 4.66 3.75 -17.73
CA PRO A 342 5.14 2.80 -16.72
C PRO A 342 4.51 1.43 -17.00
N ARG A 343 5.32 0.38 -16.90
CA ARG A 343 4.87 -1.00 -17.09
C ARG A 343 5.11 -1.77 -15.80
N GLN A 344 4.07 -2.39 -15.25
CA GLN A 344 4.21 -3.26 -14.11
C GLN A 344 4.81 -4.60 -14.55
N GLU A 345 5.69 -5.19 -13.73
CA GLU A 345 6.53 -6.30 -14.20
C GLU A 345 6.52 -7.52 -13.27
N GLN A 346 6.38 -8.72 -13.84
CA GLN A 346 6.60 -9.99 -13.14
C GLN A 346 5.73 -10.13 -11.88
N ILE A 347 4.41 -10.03 -12.04
CA ILE A 347 3.45 -10.27 -10.95
C ILE A 347 3.14 -11.78 -10.89
N HIS A 348 3.34 -12.37 -9.73
CA HIS A 348 3.09 -13.79 -9.49
C HIS A 348 2.02 -13.98 -8.41
N LEU A 349 1.02 -14.81 -8.70
CA LEU A 349 -0.10 -15.15 -7.83
C LEU A 349 -0.11 -16.67 -7.66
N ASP A 350 0.28 -17.16 -6.50
CA ASP A 350 0.45 -18.59 -6.23
C ASP A 350 -0.45 -19.02 -5.08
N GLY A 351 -1.27 -20.06 -5.25
CA GLY A 351 -2.15 -20.51 -4.18
C GLY A 351 -3.19 -19.47 -3.76
N ILE A 352 -3.80 -18.76 -4.73
CA ILE A 352 -4.90 -17.84 -4.39
C ILE A 352 -6.20 -18.63 -4.28
N HIS A 353 -6.90 -18.48 -3.18
CA HIS A 353 -8.12 -19.20 -2.86
C HIS A 353 -9.30 -18.23 -2.80
N VAL A 354 -10.10 -18.18 -3.87
CA VAL A 354 -11.39 -17.48 -3.85
C VAL A 354 -12.41 -18.34 -3.11
N MET A 355 -13.00 -17.78 -2.04
CA MET A 355 -13.92 -18.47 -1.15
C MET A 355 -15.35 -17.92 -1.21
N HIS A 356 -15.54 -16.78 -1.88
CA HIS A 356 -16.84 -16.14 -2.07
C HIS A 356 -17.42 -16.46 -3.46
N PRO A 357 -18.71 -16.76 -3.60
CA PRO A 357 -19.32 -17.12 -4.88
C PRO A 357 -19.63 -15.92 -5.79
N GLU A 358 -19.60 -14.70 -5.26
CA GLU A 358 -19.99 -13.49 -5.99
C GLU A 358 -19.08 -13.24 -7.19
N PRO A 359 -19.65 -12.85 -8.35
CA PRO A 359 -18.91 -12.69 -9.60
C PRO A 359 -18.17 -11.36 -9.67
N VAL A 360 -17.18 -11.20 -8.79
CA VAL A 360 -16.30 -10.02 -8.73
C VAL A 360 -14.99 -10.32 -9.46
N ASP A 361 -14.36 -9.31 -10.07
CA ASP A 361 -13.13 -9.51 -10.84
C ASP A 361 -12.01 -10.05 -9.94
N PHE A 362 -11.36 -11.13 -10.37
CA PHE A 362 -10.14 -11.64 -9.74
C PHE A 362 -8.99 -10.66 -9.96
N LEU A 363 -8.83 -10.21 -11.21
CA LEU A 363 -7.89 -9.18 -11.60
C LEU A 363 -8.63 -8.07 -12.33
N SER A 364 -8.39 -6.83 -11.91
CA SER A 364 -8.83 -5.65 -12.64
C SER A 364 -7.61 -4.86 -13.09
N ILE A 365 -7.41 -4.73 -14.40
CA ILE A 365 -6.19 -4.19 -15.00
C ILE A 365 -6.53 -3.06 -15.97
N ASP A 366 -5.92 -1.89 -15.80
CA ASP A 366 -6.05 -0.77 -16.75
C ASP A 366 -4.72 -0.07 -17.08
N THR A 367 -3.62 -0.64 -16.58
CA THR A 367 -2.25 -0.16 -16.81
C THR A 367 -1.45 -1.21 -17.59
N PRO A 368 -0.35 -0.85 -18.28
CA PRO A 368 0.53 -1.82 -18.91
C PRO A 368 1.13 -2.79 -17.89
N VAL A 369 1.09 -4.08 -18.23
CA VAL A 369 1.67 -5.18 -17.44
C VAL A 369 2.37 -6.13 -18.39
N ASP A 370 3.59 -6.56 -18.08
CA ASP A 370 4.32 -7.49 -18.95
C ASP A 370 3.76 -8.93 -18.87
N ALA A 371 3.61 -9.45 -17.66
CA ALA A 371 3.34 -10.83 -17.33
C ALA A 371 2.64 -10.93 -15.97
N VAL A 372 1.52 -11.65 -15.96
CA VAL A 372 0.86 -12.13 -14.75
C VAL A 372 0.86 -13.65 -14.79
N ASN A 373 1.43 -14.26 -13.74
CA ASN A 373 1.50 -15.70 -13.60
C ASN A 373 0.62 -16.13 -12.43
N VAL A 374 -0.44 -16.86 -12.72
CA VAL A 374 -1.37 -17.43 -11.73
C VAL A 374 -1.08 -18.93 -11.63
N THR A 375 -0.75 -19.42 -10.45
CA THR A 375 -0.40 -20.82 -10.22
C THR A 375 -1.14 -21.40 -9.04
N ASN A 376 -1.45 -22.70 -9.09
CA ASN A 376 -1.99 -23.48 -7.97
C ASN A 376 -3.22 -22.85 -7.29
N SER A 377 -3.98 -22.04 -8.02
CA SER A 377 -5.03 -21.18 -7.47
C SER A 377 -6.41 -21.80 -7.68
N ARG A 378 -7.32 -21.58 -6.74
CA ARG A 378 -8.72 -21.97 -6.84
C ARG A 378 -9.58 -20.76 -7.18
N ILE A 379 -10.19 -20.79 -8.36
CA ILE A 379 -11.00 -19.70 -8.91
C ILE A 379 -12.47 -20.14 -8.99
N LEU A 380 -13.39 -19.27 -8.57
CA LEU A 380 -14.83 -19.42 -8.71
C LEU A 380 -15.30 -18.64 -9.95
N GLU A 381 -16.41 -17.89 -9.87
CA GLU A 381 -16.94 -17.10 -10.98
C GLU A 381 -16.22 -15.73 -11.11
N ASN A 382 -14.89 -15.72 -11.11
CA ASN A 382 -14.08 -14.49 -11.03
C ASN A 382 -13.18 -14.33 -12.25
N ARG A 383 -13.43 -13.30 -13.06
CA ARG A 383 -12.71 -13.06 -14.32
C ARG A 383 -11.45 -12.22 -14.14
N ILE A 384 -10.59 -12.24 -15.16
CA ILE A 384 -9.53 -11.26 -15.38
C ILE A 384 -10.08 -10.20 -16.35
N ARG A 385 -10.19 -8.96 -15.89
CA ARG A 385 -10.72 -7.85 -16.68
C ARG A 385 -9.65 -6.83 -17.00
N PHE A 386 -9.40 -6.63 -18.29
CA PHE A 386 -8.67 -5.48 -18.81
C PHE A 386 -9.67 -4.41 -19.21
N HIS A 387 -9.82 -3.36 -18.38
CA HIS A 387 -10.87 -2.37 -18.58
C HIS A 387 -10.33 -1.07 -19.17
N LYS A 388 -11.16 -0.42 -19.98
CA LYS A 388 -10.79 0.81 -20.69
C LYS A 388 -10.80 2.01 -19.73
N ARG A 389 -9.78 2.87 -19.86
CA ARG A 389 -9.82 4.27 -19.39
C ARG A 389 -9.73 5.24 -20.56
N ASP A 390 -10.14 6.48 -20.32
CA ASP A 390 -10.00 7.58 -21.28
C ASP A 390 -8.57 8.16 -21.29
N ILE A 391 -7.57 7.28 -21.20
CA ILE A 391 -6.14 7.60 -21.29
C ILE A 391 -5.59 6.95 -22.56
N SER A 392 -5.04 7.75 -23.46
CA SER A 392 -4.42 7.24 -24.69
C SER A 392 -2.96 6.84 -24.44
N ILE A 393 -2.73 5.55 -24.20
CA ILE A 393 -1.40 4.98 -24.00
C ILE A 393 -1.21 3.68 -24.79
N ASP A 394 0.05 3.33 -25.07
CA ASP A 394 0.40 1.99 -25.50
C ASP A 394 0.36 1.04 -24.29
N HIS A 395 -0.69 0.24 -24.19
CA HIS A 395 -0.85 -0.75 -23.12
C HIS A 395 0.09 -1.95 -23.24
N GLN A 396 0.85 -2.05 -24.33
CA GLN A 396 1.77 -3.14 -24.64
C GLN A 396 1.11 -4.53 -24.61
N VAL A 397 1.86 -5.56 -25.00
CA VAL A 397 1.40 -6.95 -24.90
C VAL A 397 1.46 -7.38 -23.43
N THR A 398 0.40 -8.04 -22.95
CA THR A 398 0.40 -8.70 -21.63
C THR A 398 0.35 -10.21 -21.79
N GLN A 399 1.24 -10.92 -21.10
CA GLN A 399 1.19 -12.37 -20.95
C GLN A 399 0.39 -12.74 -19.70
N VAL A 400 -0.62 -13.60 -19.85
CA VAL A 400 -1.38 -14.15 -18.74
C VAL A 400 -1.20 -15.66 -18.77
N ASN A 401 -0.50 -16.19 -17.77
CA ASN A 401 -0.27 -17.62 -17.63
C ASN A 401 -1.06 -18.14 -16.43
N MET A 402 -1.85 -19.19 -16.62
CA MET A 402 -2.56 -19.90 -15.55
C MET A 402 -2.11 -21.36 -15.53
N THR A 403 -1.51 -21.83 -14.43
CA THR A 403 -0.93 -23.18 -14.36
C THR A 403 -1.35 -23.91 -13.10
N GLY A 404 -1.87 -25.13 -13.23
CA GLY A 404 -2.26 -25.92 -12.05
C GLY A 404 -3.46 -25.35 -11.29
N CYS A 405 -4.30 -24.54 -11.94
CA CYS A 405 -5.45 -23.91 -11.30
C CYS A 405 -6.64 -24.87 -11.21
N VAL A 406 -7.49 -24.68 -10.21
CA VAL A 406 -8.78 -25.37 -10.07
C VAL A 406 -9.90 -24.38 -10.39
N PHE A 407 -10.68 -24.66 -11.43
CA PHE A 407 -11.86 -23.89 -11.80
C PHE A 407 -13.09 -24.56 -11.22
N ALA A 408 -13.73 -23.89 -10.25
CA ALA A 408 -14.80 -24.43 -9.43
C ALA A 408 -16.18 -23.78 -9.71
N HIS A 409 -16.34 -23.13 -10.86
CA HIS A 409 -17.64 -22.65 -11.35
C HIS A 409 -18.38 -23.78 -12.11
N ASP A 410 -19.70 -23.86 -11.94
CA ASP A 410 -20.54 -24.87 -12.59
C ASP A 410 -21.35 -24.23 -13.73
N GLY A 411 -20.70 -24.09 -14.89
CA GLY A 411 -21.28 -23.46 -16.07
C GLY A 411 -20.25 -22.76 -16.94
N GLU A 412 -20.74 -21.86 -17.80
CA GLU A 412 -19.90 -21.00 -18.62
C GLU A 412 -19.30 -19.85 -17.80
N MET A 413 -17.98 -19.68 -17.86
CA MET A 413 -17.24 -18.64 -17.16
C MET A 413 -16.48 -17.77 -18.16
N GLU A 414 -16.72 -16.46 -18.14
CA GLU A 414 -15.86 -15.48 -18.82
C GLU A 414 -14.52 -15.42 -18.09
N LEU A 415 -13.47 -16.00 -18.65
CA LEU A 415 -12.16 -16.07 -18.00
C LEU A 415 -11.38 -14.76 -18.16
N VAL A 416 -11.39 -14.20 -19.37
CA VAL A 416 -10.69 -12.96 -19.70
C VAL A 416 -11.58 -12.06 -20.54
N ARG A 417 -11.64 -10.78 -20.15
CA ARG A 417 -12.29 -9.72 -20.93
C ARG A 417 -11.31 -8.60 -21.26
N ASN A 418 -11.31 -8.16 -22.52
CA ASN A 418 -10.44 -7.10 -23.02
C ASN A 418 -11.25 -5.94 -23.62
N GLU A 419 -11.39 -4.86 -22.86
CA GLU A 419 -12.10 -3.66 -23.29
C GLU A 419 -11.16 -2.62 -23.92
N ILE A 420 -9.85 -2.87 -23.92
CA ILE A 420 -8.83 -1.91 -24.35
C ILE A 420 -8.56 -2.09 -25.85
N ALA A 421 -8.91 -1.06 -26.63
CA ALA A 421 -8.75 -1.07 -28.08
C ALA A 421 -7.32 -1.38 -28.51
N GLY A 422 -7.15 -2.37 -29.38
CA GLY A 422 -5.85 -2.78 -29.93
C GLY A 422 -4.92 -3.50 -28.95
N LYS A 423 -5.24 -3.60 -27.65
CA LYS A 423 -4.39 -4.31 -26.68
C LYS A 423 -4.34 -5.79 -27.00
N GLU A 424 -3.13 -6.34 -27.10
CA GLU A 424 -2.90 -7.78 -27.26
C GLU A 424 -2.69 -8.44 -25.88
N ILE A 425 -3.49 -9.46 -25.60
CA ILE A 425 -3.33 -10.36 -24.46
C ILE A 425 -2.98 -11.75 -25.00
N ARG A 426 -1.95 -12.36 -24.41
CA ARG A 426 -1.57 -13.75 -24.68
C ARG A 426 -1.94 -14.59 -23.46
N LEU A 427 -3.04 -15.30 -23.56
CA LEU A 427 -3.55 -16.20 -22.53
C LEU A 427 -2.99 -17.60 -22.76
N LYS A 428 -2.38 -18.17 -21.73
CA LYS A 428 -1.98 -19.58 -21.70
C LYS A 428 -2.52 -20.25 -20.44
N THR A 429 -3.22 -21.37 -20.60
CA THR A 429 -3.58 -22.24 -19.47
C THR A 429 -2.92 -23.62 -19.64
N THR A 430 -2.54 -24.25 -18.53
CA THR A 430 -1.98 -25.61 -18.57
C THR A 430 -2.11 -26.34 -17.23
N ALA A 431 -2.25 -27.67 -17.29
CA ALA A 431 -2.35 -28.55 -16.14
C ALA A 431 -3.47 -28.17 -15.15
N SER A 432 -4.55 -27.55 -15.64
CA SER A 432 -5.65 -27.09 -14.78
C SER A 432 -6.71 -28.17 -14.60
N ILE A 433 -7.52 -28.05 -13.55
CA ILE A 433 -8.61 -28.97 -13.21
C ILE A 433 -9.94 -28.23 -13.28
N GLU A 434 -10.89 -28.81 -14.01
CA GLU A 434 -12.28 -28.39 -14.07
C GLU A 434 -13.07 -29.21 -13.05
N LEU A 435 -13.68 -28.57 -12.06
CA LEU A 435 -14.32 -29.30 -10.95
C LEU A 435 -15.70 -29.88 -11.34
N HIS A 436 -16.34 -29.32 -12.37
CA HIS A 436 -17.70 -29.63 -12.77
C HIS A 436 -17.76 -29.99 -14.26
N ASP A 437 -18.52 -31.03 -14.61
CA ASP A 437 -18.68 -31.50 -15.99
C ASP A 437 -19.28 -30.45 -16.95
N ARG A 438 -20.00 -29.45 -16.41
CA ARG A 438 -20.60 -28.36 -17.19
C ARG A 438 -19.70 -27.13 -17.32
N PHE A 439 -18.51 -27.16 -16.74
CA PHE A 439 -17.59 -26.04 -16.84
C PHE A 439 -17.17 -25.80 -18.30
N SER A 440 -17.15 -24.54 -18.71
CA SER A 440 -16.56 -24.09 -19.96
C SER A 440 -16.03 -22.68 -19.78
N ALA A 441 -14.85 -22.39 -20.29
CA ALA A 441 -14.29 -21.05 -20.28
C ALA A 441 -14.55 -20.32 -21.60
N THR A 442 -14.73 -19.01 -21.53
CA THR A 442 -14.83 -18.11 -22.69
C THR A 442 -13.89 -16.91 -22.54
N VAL A 443 -13.62 -16.23 -23.65
CA VAL A 443 -12.88 -14.96 -23.66
C VAL A 443 -13.66 -13.93 -24.48
N ASP A 444 -13.74 -12.70 -23.98
CA ASP A 444 -14.30 -11.55 -24.70
C ASP A 444 -13.16 -10.62 -25.11
N SER A 445 -12.84 -10.59 -26.41
CA SER A 445 -11.78 -9.72 -26.93
C SER A 445 -12.20 -8.26 -27.06
N GLY A 446 -13.50 -7.94 -26.96
CA GLY A 446 -14.01 -6.58 -27.11
C GLY A 446 -13.42 -5.86 -28.32
N GLN A 447 -12.71 -4.75 -28.06
CA GLN A 447 -11.99 -3.96 -29.08
C GLN A 447 -10.49 -4.29 -29.17
N GLY A 448 -10.00 -5.17 -28.30
CA GLY A 448 -8.62 -5.65 -28.28
C GLY A 448 -8.47 -6.99 -29.01
N ASN A 449 -7.39 -7.70 -28.68
CA ASN A 449 -7.08 -9.02 -29.23
C ASN A 449 -6.68 -9.97 -28.09
N ILE A 450 -7.27 -11.16 -28.05
CA ILE A 450 -6.85 -12.24 -27.14
C ILE A 450 -6.37 -13.42 -27.97
N LYS A 451 -5.11 -13.83 -27.77
CA LYS A 451 -4.55 -15.06 -28.33
C LYS A 451 -4.50 -16.11 -27.23
N THR A 452 -5.10 -17.26 -27.47
CA THR A 452 -5.27 -18.30 -26.46
C THR A 452 -4.52 -19.56 -26.83
N VAL A 453 -3.84 -20.17 -25.85
CA VAL A 453 -3.33 -21.54 -25.88
C VAL A 453 -3.79 -22.20 -24.59
N SER A 454 -4.86 -22.99 -24.64
CA SER A 454 -5.58 -23.42 -23.44
C SER A 454 -5.90 -24.91 -23.45
N ASP A 455 -5.77 -25.53 -22.28
CA ASP A 455 -6.25 -26.87 -21.98
C ASP A 455 -7.67 -26.91 -21.39
N LEU A 456 -8.28 -25.74 -21.14
CA LEU A 456 -9.65 -25.63 -20.65
C LEU A 456 -10.69 -25.83 -21.75
N THR A 457 -11.75 -26.57 -21.42
CA THR A 457 -12.99 -26.72 -22.18
C THR A 457 -13.52 -25.34 -22.59
N GLY A 458 -13.94 -25.20 -23.85
CA GLY A 458 -14.40 -23.95 -24.45
C GLY A 458 -13.31 -23.08 -25.08
N LEU A 459 -12.05 -23.26 -24.68
CA LEU A 459 -10.90 -22.49 -25.17
C LEU A 459 -9.83 -23.34 -25.88
N THR A 460 -10.04 -24.64 -26.01
CA THR A 460 -9.14 -25.54 -26.75
C THR A 460 -9.10 -25.16 -28.23
N THR A 461 -7.95 -24.68 -28.70
CA THR A 461 -7.62 -24.43 -30.11
C THR A 461 -6.35 -25.15 -30.51
#